data_AF-A0A482UVV5-F1
#
_entry.id   AF-A0A482UVV5-F1
#
_cell.length_a   1.000
_cell.length_b   1.000
_cell.length_c   1.000
_cell.angle_alpha   90.00
_cell.angle_beta   90.00
_cell.angle_gamma   90.00
#
_symmetry.space_group_name_H-M   'P 1'
#
loop_
_entity.id
_entity.type
_entity.pdbx_description
1 polymer ?
#
loop_
_entity_poly.entity_id
_entity_poly.type
_entity_poly.pdbx_seq_one_letter_code
_entity_poly.pdbx_strand_id
1 'polypeptide(L)'
;MSYLFGFLRDVSLIDAFPLFMMLYYLFCCPYTKVEESFNLQAIHDLLTYRLDITEYDHMQFPGVVPRSFIGAIVVSILSYPIVAILRLLQYDGVYQQMVVRGVLGALGWLSMCYMRSKIVNIYSKRVGELFMLSVGLQFHLCFYITRTLPNTFALIMSFMAYAKWLDKKGLQALVLLAFTAIVFRCDVLILIAMMTLAMLYTQEVLHIHTHIQLRQTYVTY
;
A
#
# COMPACT_ATOMS: atom_id res chain seq x y z
N MET A 1 -21.92 1.99 -4.56
CA MET A 1 -20.62 1.30 -4.67
C MET A 1 -19.86 1.55 -6.00
N SER A 2 -20.34 2.44 -6.88
CA SER A 2 -19.72 2.75 -8.19
C SER A 2 -18.50 3.70 -8.17
N TYR A 3 -18.06 4.19 -7.00
CA TYR A 3 -17.08 5.30 -6.91
C TYR A 3 -15.69 4.92 -6.37
N LEU A 4 -15.49 3.76 -5.73
CA LEU A 4 -14.19 3.43 -5.12
C LEU A 4 -13.16 2.93 -6.16
N PHE A 5 -13.62 2.14 -7.13
CA PHE A 5 -12.80 1.57 -8.19
C PHE A 5 -13.00 2.26 -9.55
N GLY A 6 -13.64 3.44 -9.57
CA GLY A 6 -13.88 4.19 -10.81
C GLY A 6 -12.58 4.48 -11.57
N PHE A 7 -11.49 4.71 -10.84
CA PHE A 7 -10.16 4.96 -11.41
C PHE A 7 -9.60 3.78 -12.23
N LEU A 8 -10.11 2.56 -12.05
CA LEU A 8 -9.69 1.40 -12.85
C LEU A 8 -10.05 1.57 -14.34
N ARG A 9 -11.07 2.38 -14.64
CA ARG A 9 -11.43 2.72 -16.03
C ARG A 9 -10.43 3.67 -16.68
N ASP A 10 -9.65 4.39 -15.87
CA ASP A 10 -8.67 5.36 -16.32
C ASP A 10 -7.27 4.75 -16.45
N VAL A 11 -7.14 3.43 -16.19
CA VAL A 11 -5.91 2.68 -16.42
C VAL A 11 -5.58 2.71 -17.90
N SER A 12 -4.36 3.10 -18.19
CA SER A 12 -3.83 3.30 -19.54
C SER A 12 -2.57 2.47 -19.76
N LEU A 13 -2.13 2.39 -21.01
CA LEU A 13 -0.97 1.56 -21.37
C LEU A 13 0.31 1.92 -20.62
N ILE A 14 0.50 3.20 -20.25
CA ILE A 14 1.67 3.62 -19.46
C ILE A 14 1.70 2.99 -18.07
N ASP A 15 0.54 2.65 -17.51
CA ASP A 15 0.43 2.06 -16.18
C ASP A 15 0.99 0.63 -16.17
N ALA A 16 1.00 -0.04 -17.33
CA ALA A 16 1.60 -1.35 -17.49
C ALA A 16 3.13 -1.32 -17.36
N PHE A 17 3.78 -0.16 -17.54
CA PHE A 17 5.25 -0.07 -17.49
C PHE A 17 5.80 -0.34 -16.08
N PRO A 18 5.38 0.37 -15.00
CA PRO A 18 5.77 -0.01 -13.64
C PRO A 18 5.37 -1.42 -13.24
N LEU A 19 4.20 -1.90 -13.69
CA LEU A 19 3.73 -3.26 -13.43
C LEU A 19 4.69 -4.30 -14.05
N PHE A 20 5.07 -4.08 -15.31
CA PHE A 20 6.04 -4.93 -15.98
C PHE A 20 7.39 -4.93 -15.25
N MET A 21 7.90 -3.75 -14.87
CA MET A 21 9.18 -3.64 -14.18
C MET A 21 9.18 -4.36 -12.82
N MET A 22 8.11 -4.22 -12.03
CA MET A 22 8.03 -4.92 -10.75
C MET A 22 7.90 -6.44 -10.90
N LEU A 23 7.17 -6.91 -11.92
CA LEU A 23 7.08 -8.33 -12.23
C LEU A 23 8.43 -8.87 -12.70
N TYR A 24 9.13 -8.14 -13.57
CA TYR A 24 10.48 -8.47 -13.99
C TYR A 24 11.42 -8.68 -12.80
N TYR A 25 11.45 -7.74 -11.84
CA TYR A 25 12.26 -7.89 -10.63
C TYR A 25 11.79 -9.03 -9.72
N LEU A 26 10.48 -9.29 -9.64
CA LEU A 26 9.93 -10.41 -8.88
C LEU A 26 10.44 -11.77 -9.41
N PHE A 27 10.45 -11.94 -10.74
CA PHE A 27 10.93 -13.17 -11.38
C PHE A 27 12.46 -13.29 -11.37
N CYS A 28 13.18 -12.20 -11.61
CA CYS A 28 14.65 -12.22 -11.63
C CYS A 28 15.27 -12.35 -10.23
N CYS A 29 14.56 -11.96 -9.17
CA CYS A 29 15.08 -11.97 -7.80
C CYS A 29 14.12 -12.68 -6.83
N PRO A 30 13.91 -14.00 -6.95
CA PRO A 30 12.91 -14.73 -6.17
C PRO A 30 13.28 -14.84 -4.69
N TYR A 31 14.57 -14.77 -4.33
CA TYR A 31 15.04 -14.97 -2.95
C TYR A 31 14.72 -13.81 -2.00
N THR A 32 14.81 -14.03 -0.70
CA THR A 32 14.41 -13.10 0.36
C THR A 32 15.58 -12.35 0.96
N LYS A 33 15.38 -11.06 1.23
CA LYS A 33 16.22 -10.34 2.19
C LYS A 33 15.82 -10.71 3.61
N VAL A 34 16.77 -10.66 4.53
CA VAL A 34 16.55 -10.94 5.96
C VAL A 34 15.46 -10.04 6.54
N GLU A 35 15.38 -8.78 6.13
CA GLU A 35 14.37 -7.82 6.59
C GLU A 35 12.93 -8.18 6.21
N GLU A 36 12.74 -9.02 5.18
CA GLU A 36 11.42 -9.48 4.74
C GLU A 36 10.87 -10.59 5.63
N SER A 37 11.73 -11.26 6.41
CA SER A 37 11.40 -12.51 7.11
C SER A 37 10.20 -12.36 8.02
N PHE A 38 10.12 -11.28 8.80
CA PHE A 38 9.01 -11.07 9.73
C PHE A 38 7.64 -11.16 9.04
N ASN A 39 7.35 -10.27 8.08
CA ASN A 39 6.05 -10.29 7.43
C ASN A 39 5.87 -11.50 6.53
N LEU A 40 6.94 -11.99 5.91
CA LEU A 40 6.85 -13.14 5.02
C LEU A 40 6.48 -14.41 5.79
N GLN A 41 7.14 -14.66 6.94
CA GLN A 41 6.80 -15.78 7.82
C GLN A 41 5.42 -15.57 8.44
N ALA A 42 5.05 -14.36 8.84
CA ALA A 42 3.71 -14.09 9.35
C ALA A 42 2.63 -14.43 8.30
N ILE A 43 2.84 -14.07 7.03
CA ILE A 43 1.94 -14.43 5.92
C ILE A 43 1.91 -15.93 5.70
N HIS A 44 3.07 -16.60 5.72
CA HIS A 44 3.16 -18.05 5.60
C HIS A 44 2.36 -18.75 6.72
N ASP A 45 2.56 -18.35 7.96
CA ASP A 45 1.92 -18.94 9.13
C ASP A 45 0.40 -18.72 9.11
N LEU A 46 -0.05 -17.53 8.71
CA LEU A 46 -1.47 -17.24 8.48
C LEU A 46 -2.08 -18.12 7.39
N LEU A 47 -1.35 -18.40 6.31
CA LEU A 47 -1.80 -19.26 5.22
C LEU A 47 -1.77 -20.76 5.58
N THR A 48 -0.85 -21.17 6.45
CA THR A 48 -0.60 -22.58 6.79
C THR A 48 -1.36 -23.00 8.05
N TYR A 49 -1.12 -22.32 9.16
CA TYR A 49 -1.65 -22.65 10.50
C TYR A 49 -2.92 -21.88 10.85
N ARG A 50 -3.25 -20.80 10.12
CA ARG A 50 -4.51 -20.05 10.25
C ARG A 50 -4.69 -19.48 11.66
N LEU A 51 -5.59 -20.05 12.47
CA LEU A 51 -5.88 -19.59 13.83
C LEU A 51 -5.04 -20.31 14.89
N ASP A 52 -4.24 -21.30 14.49
CA ASP A 52 -3.37 -22.04 15.39
C ASP A 52 -2.07 -21.26 15.64
N ILE A 53 -2.16 -20.28 16.55
CA ILE A 53 -1.09 -19.31 16.83
C ILE A 53 0.13 -19.99 17.47
N THR A 54 -0.03 -21.15 18.11
CA THR A 54 1.08 -21.84 18.79
C THR A 54 2.16 -22.33 17.83
N GLU A 55 1.80 -22.58 16.57
CA GLU A 55 2.71 -23.03 15.51
C GLU A 55 3.40 -21.88 14.75
N TYR A 56 3.14 -20.63 15.14
CA TYR A 56 3.72 -19.48 14.45
C TYR A 56 5.21 -19.33 14.79
N ASP A 57 6.04 -19.08 13.77
CA ASP A 57 7.48 -18.84 13.90
C ASP A 57 7.77 -17.70 14.90
N HIS A 58 6.88 -16.73 14.94
CA HIS A 58 6.95 -15.55 15.82
C HIS A 58 6.79 -15.86 17.31
N MET A 59 6.25 -17.03 17.68
CA MET A 59 6.19 -17.51 19.06
C MET A 59 7.54 -18.10 19.50
N GLN A 60 8.24 -18.77 18.59
CA GLN A 60 9.54 -19.36 18.86
C GLN A 60 10.69 -18.34 18.72
N PHE A 61 10.59 -17.44 17.75
CA PHE A 61 11.60 -16.43 17.43
C PHE A 61 11.00 -15.01 17.51
N PRO A 62 10.67 -14.52 18.71
CA PRO A 62 10.17 -13.17 18.87
C PRO A 62 11.24 -12.17 18.47
N GLY A 63 10.90 -11.30 17.52
CA GLY A 63 11.82 -10.27 17.09
C GLY A 63 12.02 -9.17 18.15
N VAL A 64 13.20 -8.55 18.14
CA VAL A 64 13.61 -7.49 19.10
C VAL A 64 12.73 -6.22 19.11
N VAL A 65 11.89 -6.04 18.10
CA VAL A 65 10.96 -4.90 18.00
C VAL A 65 9.58 -5.44 17.67
N PRO A 66 8.52 -5.06 18.40
CA PRO A 66 7.17 -5.47 18.07
C PRO A 66 6.77 -4.85 16.73
N ARG A 67 6.27 -5.68 15.80
CA ARG A 67 5.75 -5.22 14.51
C ARG A 67 4.32 -5.69 14.33
N SER A 68 3.54 -4.94 13.56
CA SER A 68 2.13 -5.24 13.32
C SER A 68 1.94 -6.38 12.31
N PHE A 69 0.96 -7.23 12.59
CA PHE A 69 0.50 -8.28 11.69
C PHE A 69 -0.55 -7.81 10.67
N ILE A 70 -1.04 -6.57 10.77
CA ILE A 70 -2.16 -6.09 9.94
C ILE A 70 -1.84 -6.19 8.44
N GLY A 71 -0.62 -5.82 8.03
CA GLY A 71 -0.19 -5.95 6.63
C GLY A 71 -0.13 -7.41 6.17
N ALA A 72 0.40 -8.29 7.00
CA ALA A 72 0.47 -9.73 6.73
C ALA A 72 -0.93 -10.36 6.59
N ILE A 73 -1.87 -9.99 7.48
CA ILE A 73 -3.27 -10.45 7.41
C ILE A 73 -3.91 -10.07 6.07
N VAL A 74 -3.81 -8.80 5.67
CA VAL A 74 -4.40 -8.33 4.41
C VAL A 74 -3.83 -9.10 3.21
N VAL A 75 -2.51 -9.26 3.14
CA VAL A 75 -1.87 -9.96 2.01
C VAL A 75 -2.22 -11.45 2.04
N SER A 76 -2.19 -12.11 3.20
CA SER A 76 -2.54 -13.53 3.32
C SER A 76 -3.96 -13.83 2.83
N ILE A 77 -4.95 -13.00 3.19
CA ILE A 77 -6.34 -13.17 2.75
C ILE A 77 -6.44 -13.05 1.22
N LEU A 78 -5.76 -12.08 0.63
CA LEU A 78 -5.79 -11.85 -0.82
C LEU A 78 -5.01 -12.91 -1.60
N SER A 79 -3.92 -13.45 -1.02
CA SER A 79 -3.11 -14.51 -1.63
C SER A 79 -3.72 -15.90 -1.47
N TYR A 80 -4.57 -16.12 -0.46
CA TYR A 80 -5.15 -17.43 -0.12
C TYR A 80 -5.73 -18.22 -1.30
N PRO A 81 -6.62 -17.68 -2.17
CA PRO A 81 -7.22 -18.48 -3.23
C PRO A 81 -6.18 -19.03 -4.22
N ILE A 82 -5.18 -18.22 -4.57
CA ILE A 82 -4.13 -18.61 -5.52
C ILE A 82 -3.17 -19.61 -4.84
N VAL A 83 -2.78 -19.35 -3.60
CA VAL A 83 -1.91 -20.25 -2.82
C VAL A 83 -2.58 -21.61 -2.58
N ALA A 84 -3.89 -21.63 -2.33
CA ALA A 84 -4.65 -22.88 -2.20
C ALA A 84 -4.60 -23.71 -3.48
N ILE A 85 -4.75 -23.08 -4.65
CA ILE A 85 -4.60 -23.76 -5.95
C ILE A 85 -3.18 -24.29 -6.13
N LEU A 86 -2.15 -23.49 -5.82
CA LEU A 86 -0.76 -23.94 -5.92
C LEU A 86 -0.46 -25.15 -5.02
N ARG A 87 -1.03 -25.19 -3.81
CA ARG A 87 -0.89 -26.33 -2.89
C ARG A 87 -1.58 -27.57 -3.42
N LEU A 88 -2.77 -27.44 -4.03
CA LEU A 88 -3.46 -28.55 -4.69
C LEU A 88 -2.64 -29.12 -5.85
N LEU A 89 -1.91 -28.26 -6.57
CA LEU A 89 -1.00 -28.63 -7.66
C LEU A 89 0.41 -29.04 -7.16
N GLN A 90 0.62 -29.16 -5.85
CA GLN A 90 1.88 -29.57 -5.22
C GLN A 90 3.09 -28.66 -5.55
N TYR A 91 2.86 -27.38 -5.84
CA TYR A 91 3.94 -26.41 -5.99
C TYR A 91 4.56 -26.03 -4.65
N ASP A 92 5.88 -25.83 -4.66
CA ASP A 92 6.70 -25.55 -3.47
C ASP A 92 6.48 -24.14 -2.86
N GLY A 93 7.21 -23.86 -1.78
CA GLY A 93 7.14 -22.59 -1.06
C GLY A 93 7.63 -21.37 -1.86
N VAL A 94 8.48 -21.54 -2.88
CA VAL A 94 8.98 -20.44 -3.70
C VAL A 94 7.84 -19.87 -4.54
N TYR A 95 7.01 -20.71 -5.15
CA TYR A 95 5.84 -20.25 -5.90
C TYR A 95 4.82 -19.54 -5.01
N GLN A 96 4.58 -20.06 -3.80
CA GLN A 96 3.68 -19.41 -2.83
C GLN A 96 4.19 -18.02 -2.44
N GLN A 97 5.50 -17.90 -2.17
CA GLN A 97 6.15 -16.63 -1.89
C GLN A 97 6.05 -15.66 -3.07
N MET A 98 6.24 -16.12 -4.31
CA MET A 98 6.08 -15.28 -5.50
C MET A 98 4.66 -14.73 -5.63
N VAL A 99 3.64 -15.55 -5.33
CA VAL A 99 2.24 -15.10 -5.30
C VAL A 99 2.01 -14.05 -4.23
N VAL A 100 2.49 -14.28 -3.01
CA VAL A 100 2.37 -13.32 -1.89
C VAL A 100 2.97 -11.96 -2.26
N ARG A 101 4.18 -11.98 -2.82
CA ARG A 101 4.87 -10.77 -3.28
C ARG A 101 4.19 -10.11 -4.48
N GLY A 102 3.66 -10.91 -5.41
CA GLY A 102 2.89 -10.43 -6.55
C GLY A 102 1.61 -9.72 -6.12
N VAL A 103 0.91 -10.25 -5.12
CA VAL A 103 -0.28 -9.60 -4.52
C VAL A 103 0.09 -8.29 -3.86
N LEU A 104 1.17 -8.24 -3.07
CA LEU A 104 1.66 -6.99 -2.48
C LEU A 104 2.05 -5.95 -3.55
N GLY A 105 2.77 -6.39 -4.58
CA GLY A 105 3.12 -5.56 -5.73
C GLY A 105 1.89 -5.02 -6.45
N ALA A 106 0.87 -5.84 -6.65
CA ALA A 106 -0.40 -5.42 -7.26
C ALA A 106 -1.12 -4.37 -6.41
N LEU A 107 -1.15 -4.50 -5.08
CA LEU A 107 -1.68 -3.46 -4.18
C LEU A 107 -0.91 -2.14 -4.32
N GLY A 108 0.43 -2.22 -4.40
CA GLY A 108 1.28 -1.07 -4.68
C GLY A 108 0.98 -0.42 -6.02
N TRP A 109 0.93 -1.21 -7.09
CA TRP A 109 0.59 -0.73 -8.41
C TRP A 109 -0.79 -0.07 -8.46
N LEU A 110 -1.82 -0.68 -7.85
CA LEU A 110 -3.16 -0.10 -7.76
C LEU A 110 -3.16 1.24 -7.01
N SER A 111 -2.38 1.37 -5.94
CA SER A 111 -2.25 2.63 -5.21
C SER A 111 -1.57 3.73 -6.06
N MET A 112 -0.58 3.37 -6.88
CA MET A 112 0.06 4.28 -7.83
C MET A 112 -0.92 4.72 -8.93
N CYS A 113 -1.69 3.79 -9.51
CA CYS A 113 -2.73 4.09 -10.48
C CYS A 113 -3.82 5.01 -9.90
N TYR A 114 -4.20 4.78 -8.63
CA TYR A 114 -5.14 5.66 -7.94
C TYR A 114 -4.57 7.08 -7.78
N MET A 115 -3.31 7.23 -7.36
CA MET A 115 -2.66 8.54 -7.29
C MET A 115 -2.56 9.20 -8.67
N ARG A 116 -2.16 8.46 -9.70
CA ARG A 116 -2.12 8.96 -11.08
C ARG A 116 -3.47 9.50 -11.52
N SER A 117 -4.57 8.78 -11.26
CA SER A 117 -5.92 9.26 -11.64
C SER A 117 -6.21 10.65 -11.07
N LYS A 118 -5.75 10.93 -9.84
CA LYS A 118 -5.91 12.23 -9.19
C LYS A 118 -4.98 13.29 -9.75
N ILE A 119 -3.75 12.93 -10.11
CA ILE A 119 -2.81 13.81 -10.83
C ILE A 119 -3.42 14.23 -12.18
N VAL A 120 -4.01 13.29 -12.93
CA VAL A 120 -4.63 13.57 -14.24
C VAL A 120 -5.79 14.53 -14.11
N ASN A 121 -6.63 14.36 -13.08
CA ASN A 121 -7.80 15.22 -12.85
C ASN A 121 -7.43 16.66 -12.47
N ILE A 122 -6.28 16.87 -11.83
CA ILE A 122 -5.86 18.20 -11.35
C ILE A 122 -4.99 18.91 -12.38
N TYR A 123 -4.07 18.17 -13.00
CA TYR A 123 -3.08 18.72 -13.91
C TYR A 123 -3.43 18.38 -15.35
N SER A 124 -2.97 17.22 -15.83
CA SER A 124 -3.29 16.72 -17.17
C SER A 124 -2.90 15.26 -17.33
N LYS A 125 -3.39 14.62 -18.40
CA LYS A 125 -2.99 13.27 -18.79
C LYS A 125 -1.47 13.12 -18.92
N ARG A 126 -0.80 14.10 -19.54
CA ARG A 126 0.66 14.08 -19.75
C ARG A 126 1.45 14.06 -18.44
N VAL A 127 1.02 14.84 -17.44
CA VAL A 127 1.68 14.86 -16.13
C VAL A 127 1.49 13.51 -15.41
N GLY A 128 0.32 12.90 -15.51
CA GLY A 128 0.08 11.55 -14.99
C GLY A 128 0.91 10.46 -15.70
N GLU A 129 1.11 10.58 -17.01
CA GLU A 129 1.99 9.69 -17.78
C GLU A 129 3.45 9.85 -17.38
N LEU A 130 3.94 11.09 -17.22
CA LEU A 130 5.29 11.36 -16.74
C LEU A 130 5.51 10.81 -15.33
N PHE A 131 4.54 10.93 -14.44
CA PHE A 131 4.60 10.32 -13.11
C PHE A 131 4.84 8.81 -13.18
N MET A 132 4.05 8.07 -13.98
CA MET A 132 4.24 6.63 -14.12
C MET A 132 5.54 6.25 -14.82
N LEU A 133 5.97 7.05 -15.80
CA LEU A 133 7.26 6.88 -16.45
C LEU A 133 8.40 7.03 -15.44
N SER A 134 8.37 8.07 -14.60
CA SER A 134 9.35 8.27 -13.54
C SER A 134 9.38 7.10 -12.55
N VAL A 135 8.21 6.59 -12.13
CA VAL A 135 8.10 5.42 -11.26
C VAL A 135 8.72 4.18 -11.90
N GLY A 136 8.40 3.91 -13.18
CA GLY A 136 8.89 2.72 -13.89
C GLY A 136 10.39 2.76 -14.19
N LEU A 137 10.97 3.95 -14.37
CA LEU A 137 12.41 4.13 -14.56
C LEU A 137 13.21 3.95 -13.27
N GLN A 138 12.59 4.12 -12.10
CA GLN A 138 13.25 3.94 -10.82
C GLN A 138 13.32 2.46 -10.44
N PHE A 139 14.52 1.88 -10.55
CA PHE A 139 14.77 0.51 -10.15
C PHE A 139 14.37 0.25 -8.69
N HIS A 140 14.67 1.19 -7.78
CA HIS A 140 14.48 1.00 -6.34
C HIS A 140 13.01 0.79 -5.99
N LEU A 141 12.14 1.66 -6.49
CA LEU A 141 10.70 1.60 -6.20
C LEU A 141 10.08 0.32 -6.78
N CYS A 142 10.32 0.03 -8.06
CA CYS A 142 9.77 -1.16 -8.72
C CYS A 142 10.32 -2.47 -8.13
N PHE A 143 11.57 -2.49 -7.65
CA PHE A 143 12.15 -3.65 -6.98
C PHE A 143 11.55 -3.88 -5.58
N TYR A 144 11.44 -2.83 -4.77
CA TYR A 144 11.03 -2.97 -3.36
C TYR A 144 9.51 -3.09 -3.17
N ILE A 145 8.68 -2.64 -4.11
CA ILE A 145 7.21 -2.67 -3.98
C ILE A 145 6.62 -4.09 -3.88
N THR A 146 7.35 -5.12 -4.34
CA THR A 146 6.94 -6.53 -4.22
C THR A 146 7.48 -7.20 -2.95
N ARG A 147 8.37 -6.54 -2.20
CA ARG A 147 9.04 -7.07 -1.02
C ARG A 147 8.19 -6.82 0.22
N THR A 148 8.05 -7.83 1.10
CA THR A 148 7.19 -7.79 2.30
C THR A 148 7.83 -6.99 3.45
N LEU A 149 8.30 -5.79 3.14
CA LEU A 149 8.91 -4.87 4.09
C LEU A 149 7.83 -3.99 4.73
N PRO A 150 7.97 -3.63 6.03
CA PRO A 150 7.11 -2.62 6.64
C PRO A 150 7.04 -1.31 5.84
N ASN A 151 8.15 -0.92 5.21
CA ASN A 151 8.24 0.27 4.36
C ASN A 151 7.31 0.18 3.14
N THR A 152 7.18 -1.02 2.56
CA THR A 152 6.32 -1.26 1.41
C THR A 152 4.85 -1.06 1.78
N PHE A 153 4.40 -1.63 2.90
CA PHE A 153 3.03 -1.40 3.40
C PHE A 153 2.76 0.09 3.66
N ALA A 154 3.71 0.79 4.29
CA ALA A 154 3.58 2.22 4.55
C ALA A 154 3.53 3.06 3.26
N LEU A 155 4.30 2.67 2.25
CA LEU A 155 4.34 3.33 0.95
C LEU A 155 3.01 3.20 0.19
N ILE A 156 2.37 2.02 0.21
CA ILE A 156 1.05 1.80 -0.41
C ILE A 156 0.02 2.78 0.20
N MET A 157 0.00 2.87 1.53
CA MET A 157 -0.90 3.78 2.24
C MET A 157 -0.55 5.25 1.97
N SER A 158 0.74 5.56 1.80
CA SER A 158 1.20 6.91 1.47
C SER A 158 0.75 7.34 0.07
N PHE A 159 0.83 6.48 -0.95
CA PHE A 159 0.27 6.76 -2.28
C PHE A 159 -1.24 7.05 -2.21
N MET A 160 -1.97 6.23 -1.44
CA MET A 160 -3.40 6.47 -1.22
C MET A 160 -3.67 7.80 -0.51
N ALA A 161 -2.85 8.17 0.48
CA ALA A 161 -3.00 9.42 1.22
C ALA A 161 -2.74 10.63 0.30
N TYR A 162 -1.67 10.61 -0.49
CA TYR A 162 -1.41 11.64 -1.50
C TYR A 162 -2.55 11.77 -2.49
N ALA A 163 -3.09 10.66 -2.98
CA ALA A 163 -4.26 10.68 -3.85
C ALA A 163 -5.48 11.34 -3.18
N LYS A 164 -5.73 11.08 -1.89
CA LYS A 164 -6.81 11.76 -1.13
C LYS A 164 -6.53 13.25 -0.93
N TRP A 165 -5.28 13.63 -0.68
CA TRP A 165 -4.92 15.04 -0.55
C TRP A 165 -5.11 15.79 -1.86
N LEU A 166 -4.66 15.21 -2.98
CA LEU A 166 -4.91 15.72 -4.32
C LEU A 166 -6.43 15.89 -4.59
N ASP A 167 -7.25 14.93 -4.18
CA ASP A 167 -8.72 14.98 -4.27
C ASP A 167 -9.38 15.95 -3.26
N LYS A 168 -8.62 16.90 -2.68
CA LYS A 168 -9.05 17.89 -1.67
C LYS A 168 -9.66 17.28 -0.40
N LYS A 169 -9.34 16.03 -0.10
CA LYS A 169 -9.78 15.31 1.11
C LYS A 169 -8.65 15.22 2.13
N GLY A 170 -8.12 16.37 2.54
CA GLY A 170 -6.95 16.48 3.41
C GLY A 170 -7.09 15.73 4.73
N LEU A 171 -8.24 15.83 5.40
CA LEU A 171 -8.50 15.08 6.64
C LEU A 171 -8.38 13.57 6.45
N GLN A 172 -8.91 13.02 5.34
CA GLN A 172 -8.81 11.59 5.05
C GLN A 172 -7.36 11.17 4.79
N ALA A 173 -6.57 12.03 4.14
CA ALA A 173 -5.15 11.79 3.94
C ALA A 173 -4.38 11.74 5.28
N LEU A 174 -4.63 12.71 6.17
CA LEU A 174 -3.98 12.77 7.49
C LEU A 174 -4.37 11.58 8.37
N VAL A 175 -5.65 11.19 8.41
CA VAL A 175 -6.11 10.00 9.15
C VAL A 175 -5.43 8.74 8.61
N LEU A 176 -5.32 8.61 7.29
CA LEU A 176 -4.66 7.46 6.67
C LEU A 176 -3.16 7.41 7.01
N LEU A 177 -2.47 8.55 6.98
CA LEU A 177 -1.06 8.63 7.36
C LEU A 177 -0.85 8.41 8.86
N ALA A 178 -1.74 8.91 9.72
CA ALA A 178 -1.69 8.67 11.17
C ALA A 178 -1.84 7.18 11.48
N PHE A 179 -2.81 6.50 10.84
CA PHE A 179 -2.93 5.05 10.91
C PHE A 179 -1.65 4.36 10.44
N THR A 180 -1.08 4.80 9.31
CA THR A 180 0.17 4.26 8.76
C THR A 180 1.33 4.41 9.73
N ALA A 181 1.43 5.57 10.40
CA ALA A 181 2.48 5.87 11.36
C ALA A 181 2.43 4.97 12.61
N ILE A 182 1.21 4.72 13.10
CA ILE A 182 0.97 3.89 14.29
C ILE A 182 1.18 2.41 13.97
N VAL A 183 0.63 1.94 12.85
CA VAL A 183 0.56 0.50 12.54
C VAL A 183 1.85 -0.02 11.92
N PHE A 184 2.41 0.72 10.97
CA PHE A 184 3.57 0.25 10.24
C PHE A 184 4.83 0.86 10.82
N ARG A 185 4.97 2.18 10.76
CA ARG A 185 6.24 2.83 11.14
C ARG A 185 6.13 4.34 11.39
N CYS A 186 6.82 4.83 12.43
CA CYS A 186 6.75 6.22 12.87
C CYS A 186 7.50 7.24 11.99
N ASP A 187 8.37 6.82 11.06
CA ASP A 187 9.07 7.73 10.13
C ASP A 187 8.10 8.49 9.19
N VAL A 188 6.89 7.96 9.00
CA VAL A 188 5.79 8.63 8.30
C VAL A 188 5.33 9.92 9.01
N LEU A 189 5.65 10.11 10.29
CA LEU A 189 5.35 11.36 11.02
C LEU A 189 5.98 12.58 10.35
N ILE A 190 7.15 12.43 9.73
CA ILE A 190 7.80 13.53 8.97
C ILE A 190 6.92 13.94 7.78
N LEU A 191 6.38 12.95 7.07
CA LEU A 191 5.46 13.20 5.96
C LEU A 191 4.16 13.87 6.45
N ILE A 192 3.60 13.43 7.58
CA ILE A 192 2.43 14.07 8.20
C ILE A 192 2.72 15.53 8.52
N ALA A 193 3.86 15.81 9.15
CA ALA A 193 4.26 17.16 9.52
C ALA A 193 4.35 18.06 8.29
N MET A 194 5.06 17.62 7.24
CA MET A 194 5.23 18.39 6.01
C MET A 194 3.91 18.59 5.27
N MET A 195 3.07 17.56 5.17
CA MET A 195 1.76 17.66 4.52
C MET A 195 0.83 18.61 5.30
N THR A 196 0.85 18.55 6.63
CA THR A 196 0.04 19.45 7.48
C THR A 196 0.50 20.90 7.35
N LEU A 197 1.81 21.15 7.36
CA LEU A 197 2.38 22.48 7.13
C LEU A 197 1.98 23.03 5.75
N ALA A 198 2.03 22.21 4.71
CA ALA A 198 1.57 22.60 3.38
C ALA A 198 0.07 22.96 3.37
N MET A 199 -0.77 22.17 4.03
CA MET A 199 -2.22 22.45 4.15
C MET A 199 -2.51 23.73 4.95
N LEU A 200 -1.70 24.04 5.97
CA LEU A 200 -1.80 25.29 6.73
C LEU A 200 -1.42 26.50 5.86
N TYR A 201 -0.33 26.39 5.11
CA TYR A 201 0.12 27.42 4.19
C TYR A 201 -0.90 27.72 3.09
N THR A 202 -1.56 26.69 2.53
CA THR A 202 -2.61 26.83 1.52
C THR A 202 -3.99 27.14 2.10
N GLN A 203 -4.12 27.32 3.42
CA GLN A 203 -5.38 27.52 4.16
C GLN A 203 -6.44 26.40 3.97
N GLU A 204 -6.03 25.22 3.49
CA GLU A 204 -6.93 24.06 3.35
C GLU A 204 -7.46 23.58 4.72
N VAL A 205 -6.70 23.78 5.80
CA VAL A 205 -7.12 23.41 7.17
C VAL A 205 -8.28 24.29 7.68
N LEU A 206 -8.33 25.56 7.28
CA LEU A 206 -9.38 26.49 7.71
C LEU A 206 -10.76 26.11 7.13
N HIS A 207 -10.76 25.60 5.89
CA HIS A 207 -11.95 25.06 5.23
C HIS A 207 -12.47 23.78 5.89
N ILE A 208 -11.59 22.93 6.44
CA ILE A 208 -12.00 21.73 7.18
C ILE A 208 -12.75 22.13 8.45
N HIS A 209 -12.29 23.15 9.18
CA HIS A 209 -12.94 23.62 10.40
C HIS A 209 -14.36 24.19 10.12
N THR A 210 -14.51 24.99 9.06
CA THR A 210 -15.82 25.54 8.66
C THR A 210 -16.80 24.45 8.22
N HIS A 211 -16.35 23.43 7.48
CA HIS A 211 -17.22 22.32 7.10
C HIS A 211 -17.66 21.46 8.29
N ILE A 212 -16.80 21.25 9.30
CA ILE A 212 -17.17 20.53 10.53
C ILE A 212 -18.21 21.33 11.31
N GLN A 213 -18.00 22.64 11.48
CA GLN A 213 -18.96 23.50 12.16
C GLN A 213 -20.32 23.50 11.46
N LEU A 214 -20.37 23.72 10.14
CA LEU A 214 -21.62 23.69 9.38
C LEU A 214 -22.35 22.35 9.54
N ARG A 215 -21.63 21.23 9.49
CA ARG A 215 -22.24 19.90 9.64
C ARG A 215 -22.80 19.67 11.05
N GLN A 216 -22.20 20.26 12.09
CA GLN A 216 -22.76 20.22 13.45
C GLN A 216 -24.04 21.06 13.57
N THR A 217 -24.11 22.20 12.87
CA THR A 217 -25.31 23.06 12.84
C THR A 217 -26.51 22.39 12.14
N TYR A 218 -26.28 21.53 11.15
CA TYR A 218 -27.37 20.82 10.45
C TYR A 218 -27.89 19.57 11.18
N VAL A 219 -27.18 19.08 12.21
CA VAL A 219 -27.60 17.90 13.02
C VAL A 219 -28.32 18.32 14.30
N THR A 220 -28.38 19.62 14.60
CA THR A 220 -29.00 20.18 15.81
C THR A 220 -30.41 20.75 15.60
N TYR A 221 -31.07 20.44 14.48
CA TYR A 221 -32.48 20.77 14.22
C TYR A 221 -33.27 19.54 13.79
#